data_AF-A0A0D2AQY7-F1
#
_entry.id   AF-A0A0D2AQY7-F1
#
_cell.length_a   1.000
_cell.length_b   1.000
_cell.length_c   1.000
_cell.angle_alpha   90.00
_cell.angle_beta   90.00
_cell.angle_gamma   90.00
#
_symmetry.space_group_name_H-M   'P 1'
#
loop_
_entity.id
_entity.type
_entity.pdbx_description
1 polymer ?
#
loop_
_entity_poly.entity_id
_entity_poly.type
_entity_poly.pdbx_seq_one_letter_code
_entity_poly.pdbx_strand_id
1 'polypeptide(L)'
;MITRPSTRPQSLLRAIVKQSSVLPRTQRRCKHTPPVWADAKKQERFAENGVPGFLSANTFQETYTKYAQHLCDKLTEYTQGTPDEHTQTRTLHWQNAHRADRAALYNHAAMADHTLFFWEALTDSQDPVERRPGVQTAKNIESDFGSLENLRSEFLEIADAMFGNGFVWLMKPTSFGGMTILATYNAGSPWPQAAPRRDTQDMANFNGREVADQLKNAARVVDGSRTAGHSGRFSMYQSNKFVGALNATPILCANVWQHQWIPDYGMLGKRAYLTAWWDSIDWQKVEERLVHAETENYYGGRRTKNIASIEAVGRGMGDI
;
A
#
# COMPACT_ATOMS: atom_id res chain seq x y z
N MET A 1 80.74 19.80 42.53
CA MET A 1 79.46 20.13 43.18
C MET A 1 78.62 20.90 42.18
N ILE A 2 77.67 20.22 41.54
CA ILE A 2 76.77 20.82 40.53
C ILE A 2 75.34 20.61 41.07
N THR A 3 74.68 21.73 41.30
CA THR A 3 73.38 21.90 41.96
C THR A 3 72.23 21.44 41.07
N ARG A 4 71.35 20.57 41.58
CA ARG A 4 70.06 20.25 40.94
C ARG A 4 69.03 21.35 41.27
N PRO A 5 68.24 21.86 40.30
CA PRO A 5 67.15 22.77 40.61
C PRO A 5 65.93 22.03 41.18
N SER A 6 65.26 22.73 42.09
CA SER A 6 64.03 22.42 42.81
C SER A 6 62.86 22.01 41.90
N THR A 7 62.13 20.99 42.32
CA THR A 7 60.87 20.51 41.75
C THR A 7 59.78 21.57 41.80
N ARG A 8 59.21 21.92 40.64
CA ARG A 8 58.00 22.74 40.52
C ARG A 8 56.78 21.88 40.90
N PRO A 9 55.90 22.28 41.81
CA PRO A 9 54.68 21.52 42.06
C PRO A 9 53.77 21.61 40.83
N GLN A 10 53.43 20.46 40.24
CA GLN A 10 52.38 20.40 39.23
C GLN A 10 51.06 20.78 39.89
N SER A 11 50.42 21.83 39.38
CA SER A 11 49.05 22.16 39.73
C SER A 11 48.14 20.98 39.35
N LEU A 12 47.43 20.43 40.33
CA LEU A 12 46.38 19.45 40.10
C LEU A 12 45.24 20.13 39.33
N LEU A 13 45.23 19.99 38.01
CA LEU A 13 44.03 20.26 37.21
C LEU A 13 42.99 19.19 37.56
N ARG A 14 42.15 19.51 38.53
CA ARG A 14 40.95 18.74 38.83
C ARG A 14 40.00 18.88 37.65
N ALA A 15 39.87 17.84 36.83
CA ALA A 15 38.85 17.80 35.79
C ALA A 15 37.47 18.00 36.46
N ILE A 16 36.85 19.14 36.18
CA ILE A 16 35.44 19.37 36.52
C ILE A 16 34.65 18.45 35.59
N VAL A 17 34.29 17.27 36.09
CA VAL A 17 33.23 16.47 35.49
C VAL A 17 31.97 17.31 35.63
N LYS A 18 31.58 18.02 34.57
CA LYS A 18 30.20 18.50 34.46
C LYS A 18 29.34 17.25 34.52
N GLN A 19 28.72 16.99 35.66
CA GLN A 19 27.58 16.08 35.71
C GLN A 19 26.53 16.69 34.78
N SER A 20 26.48 16.21 33.54
CA SER A 20 25.30 16.40 32.71
C SER A 20 24.19 15.67 33.44
N SER A 21 23.28 16.42 34.04
CA SER A 21 21.98 15.88 34.39
C SER A 21 21.30 15.51 33.08
N VAL A 22 21.50 14.28 32.63
CA VAL A 22 20.64 13.68 31.62
C VAL A 22 19.30 13.51 32.31
N LEU A 23 18.45 14.53 32.21
CA LEU A 23 17.02 14.36 32.46
C LEU A 23 16.61 13.12 31.67
N PRO A 24 15.93 12.13 32.28
CA PRO A 24 15.38 11.03 31.52
C PRO A 24 14.44 11.65 30.51
N ARG A 25 14.89 11.74 29.26
CA ARG A 25 14.02 12.12 28.15
C ARG A 25 12.98 11.03 28.14
N THR A 26 11.79 11.32 28.65
CA THR A 26 10.62 10.48 28.48
C THR A 26 10.38 10.43 26.98
N GLN A 27 11.07 9.52 26.29
CA GLN A 27 10.70 9.12 24.95
C GLN A 27 9.34 8.48 25.12
N ARG A 28 8.28 9.23 24.83
CA ARG A 28 6.97 8.64 24.61
C ARG A 28 7.15 7.70 23.43
N ARG A 29 7.23 6.41 23.72
CA ARG A 29 7.25 5.38 22.69
C ARG A 29 5.95 5.49 21.91
N CYS A 30 6.06 5.58 20.60
CA CYS A 30 4.89 5.59 19.73
C CYS A 30 4.55 4.15 19.39
N LYS A 31 3.35 3.74 19.81
CA LYS A 31 2.78 2.45 19.43
C LYS A 31 1.98 2.66 18.14
N HIS A 32 2.20 1.80 17.16
CA HIS A 32 1.30 1.75 16.02
C HIS A 32 -0.05 1.23 16.50
N THR A 33 -1.11 1.85 16.04
CA THR A 33 -2.48 1.43 16.29
C THR A 33 -3.22 1.34 14.97
N PRO A 34 -4.18 0.42 14.81
CA PRO A 34 -5.07 0.45 13.66
C PRO A 34 -5.71 1.83 13.52
N PRO A 35 -5.76 2.40 12.31
CA PRO A 35 -6.38 3.71 12.12
C PRO A 35 -7.89 3.62 12.37
N VAL A 36 -8.42 4.69 12.96
CA VAL A 36 -9.87 4.88 13.07
C VAL A 36 -10.41 5.22 11.69
N TRP A 37 -11.51 4.59 11.30
CA TRP A 37 -12.12 4.82 9.99
C TRP A 37 -12.65 6.25 9.89
N ALA A 38 -12.75 6.75 8.65
CA ALA A 38 -13.39 8.03 8.39
C ALA A 38 -14.85 8.04 8.91
N ASP A 39 -15.56 6.92 8.77
CA ASP A 39 -16.83 6.66 9.45
C ASP A 39 -16.61 5.75 10.67
N ALA A 40 -16.34 6.38 11.82
CA ALA A 40 -16.19 5.67 13.08
C ALA A 40 -17.47 4.93 13.51
N LYS A 41 -18.65 5.44 13.15
CA LYS A 41 -19.92 4.79 13.50
C LYS A 41 -20.12 3.51 12.68
N LYS A 42 -19.68 3.48 11.40
CA LYS A 42 -19.67 2.24 10.60
C LYS A 42 -18.80 1.18 11.25
N GLN A 43 -17.62 1.57 11.73
CA GLN A 43 -16.72 0.67 12.44
C GLN A 43 -17.36 0.09 13.71
N GLU A 44 -18.08 0.90 14.50
CA GLU A 44 -18.82 0.44 15.68
C GLU A 44 -19.96 -0.52 15.30
N ARG A 45 -20.75 -0.20 14.26
CA ARG A 45 -21.83 -1.08 13.78
C ARG A 45 -21.33 -2.44 13.32
N PHE A 46 -20.19 -2.48 12.62
CA PHE A 46 -19.56 -3.74 12.23
C PHE A 46 -19.01 -4.52 13.43
N ALA A 47 -18.51 -3.83 14.46
CA ALA A 47 -18.05 -4.46 15.69
C ALA A 47 -19.19 -5.17 16.46
N GLU A 48 -20.40 -4.60 16.42
CA GLU A 48 -21.58 -5.14 17.11
C GLU A 48 -22.32 -6.21 16.29
N ASN A 49 -22.57 -5.93 15.00
CA ASN A 49 -23.49 -6.72 14.18
C ASN A 49 -22.80 -7.47 13.03
N GLY A 50 -21.54 -7.14 12.71
CA GLY A 50 -20.88 -7.60 11.49
C GLY A 50 -21.35 -6.84 10.25
N VAL A 51 -21.05 -7.39 9.07
CA VAL A 51 -21.47 -6.85 7.77
C VAL A 51 -22.76 -7.56 7.34
N PRO A 52 -23.88 -6.83 7.20
CA PRO A 52 -25.18 -7.44 6.93
C PRO A 52 -25.20 -8.25 5.62
N GLY A 53 -25.49 -9.55 5.75
CA GLY A 53 -25.55 -10.49 4.62
C GLY A 53 -24.20 -11.00 4.14
N PHE A 54 -23.10 -10.69 4.84
CA PHE A 54 -21.75 -11.07 4.43
C PHE A 54 -20.88 -11.68 5.53
N LEU A 55 -20.58 -10.96 6.61
CA LEU A 55 -19.67 -11.43 7.66
C LEU A 55 -20.26 -11.21 9.04
N SER A 56 -20.07 -12.17 9.94
CA SER A 56 -20.55 -12.06 11.31
C SER A 56 -19.72 -11.07 12.13
N ALA A 57 -20.31 -10.59 13.24
CA ALA A 57 -19.58 -9.76 14.21
C ALA A 57 -18.34 -10.48 14.77
N ASN A 58 -18.42 -11.80 14.98
CA ASN A 58 -17.26 -12.57 15.48
C ASN A 58 -16.10 -12.53 14.47
N THR A 59 -16.40 -12.72 13.18
CA THR A 59 -15.38 -12.63 12.13
C THR A 59 -14.77 -11.24 12.05
N PHE A 60 -15.57 -10.18 12.16
CA PHE A 60 -15.04 -8.82 12.24
C PHE A 60 -14.09 -8.63 13.42
N GLN A 61 -14.46 -9.11 14.61
CA GLN A 61 -13.62 -9.00 15.81
C GLN A 61 -12.31 -9.79 15.68
N GLU A 62 -12.34 -10.94 15.04
CA GLU A 62 -11.14 -11.76 14.82
C GLU A 62 -10.22 -11.18 13.75
N THR A 63 -10.76 -10.82 12.59
CA THR A 63 -9.94 -10.51 11.40
C THR A 63 -9.69 -9.02 11.21
N TYR A 64 -10.53 -8.14 11.74
CA TYR A 64 -10.24 -6.72 11.81
C TYR A 64 -9.64 -6.36 13.17
N THR A 65 -10.42 -6.44 14.25
CA THR A 65 -10.00 -5.91 15.56
C THR A 65 -8.73 -6.58 16.08
N LYS A 66 -8.74 -7.92 16.25
CA LYS A 66 -7.60 -8.66 16.81
C LYS A 66 -6.44 -8.75 15.83
N TYR A 67 -6.70 -9.12 14.58
CA TYR A 67 -5.64 -9.31 13.60
C TYR A 67 -4.97 -7.99 13.17
N ALA A 68 -5.71 -6.91 12.94
CA ALA A 68 -5.09 -5.62 12.65
C ALA A 68 -4.29 -5.08 13.84
N GLN A 69 -4.79 -5.27 15.07
CA GLN A 69 -4.02 -4.93 16.28
C GLN A 69 -2.72 -5.74 16.36
N HIS A 70 -2.78 -7.05 16.11
CA HIS A 70 -1.59 -7.91 16.07
C HIS A 70 -0.55 -7.42 15.04
N LEU A 71 -1.00 -7.04 13.84
CA LEU A 71 -0.12 -6.48 12.83
C LEU A 71 0.54 -5.18 13.30
N CYS A 72 -0.22 -4.26 13.91
CA CYS A 72 0.31 -3.02 14.49
C CYS A 72 1.28 -3.25 15.66
N ASP A 73 1.02 -4.25 16.52
CA ASP A 73 1.94 -4.62 17.60
C ASP A 73 3.26 -5.13 17.04
N LYS A 74 3.22 -5.97 16.00
CA LYS A 74 4.42 -6.44 15.29
C LYS A 74 5.18 -5.31 14.60
N LEU A 75 4.47 -4.37 13.98
CA LEU A 75 5.10 -3.15 13.44
C LEU A 75 5.83 -2.38 14.54
N THR A 76 5.22 -2.24 15.71
CA THR A 76 5.82 -1.54 16.86
C THR A 76 7.09 -2.25 17.32
N GLU A 77 7.07 -3.58 17.40
CA GLU A 77 8.23 -4.40 17.74
C GLU A 77 9.39 -4.21 16.74
N TYR A 78 9.10 -4.12 15.44
CA TYR A 78 10.12 -3.93 14.41
C TYR A 78 10.64 -2.49 14.32
N THR A 79 9.83 -1.49 14.66
CA THR A 79 10.23 -0.07 14.53
C THR A 79 10.73 0.57 15.82
N GLN A 80 10.56 -0.08 16.99
CA GLN A 80 10.95 0.50 18.28
C GLN A 80 12.43 0.94 18.30
N GLY A 81 12.67 2.19 18.70
CA GLY A 81 14.03 2.75 18.76
C GLY A 81 14.68 3.04 17.40
N THR A 82 13.93 2.89 16.30
CA THR A 82 14.35 3.31 14.96
C THR A 82 13.73 4.67 14.61
N PRO A 83 14.27 5.40 13.61
CA PRO A 83 13.64 6.62 13.09
C PRO A 83 12.21 6.40 12.55
N ASP A 84 11.88 5.15 12.24
CA ASP A 84 10.64 4.74 11.61
C ASP A 84 9.48 4.56 12.61
N GLU A 85 9.72 4.69 13.92
CA GLU A 85 8.74 4.49 15.00
C GLU A 85 7.49 5.38 14.87
N HIS A 86 7.63 6.57 14.28
CA HIS A 86 6.54 7.53 14.08
C HIS A 86 5.92 7.48 12.68
N THR A 87 6.37 6.55 11.83
CA THR A 87 5.98 6.50 10.42
C THR A 87 4.67 5.72 10.27
N GLN A 88 3.75 6.25 9.47
CA GLN A 88 2.49 5.56 9.18
C GLN A 88 2.72 4.22 8.47
N THR A 89 1.85 3.25 8.75
CA THR A 89 1.88 1.88 8.19
C THR A 89 2.06 1.84 6.66
N ARG A 90 1.28 2.64 5.92
CA ARG A 90 1.38 2.72 4.46
C ARG A 90 2.74 3.24 3.98
N THR A 91 3.31 4.20 4.71
CA THR A 91 4.63 4.73 4.37
C THR A 91 5.74 3.70 4.67
N LEU A 92 5.62 2.96 5.78
CA LEU A 92 6.52 1.84 6.12
C LEU A 92 6.46 0.76 5.04
N HIS A 93 5.28 0.44 4.55
CA HIS A 93 5.07 -0.49 3.44
C HIS A 93 5.86 -0.08 2.20
N TRP A 94 5.69 1.14 1.72
CA TRP A 94 6.35 1.59 0.50
C TRP A 94 7.88 1.71 0.65
N GLN A 95 8.35 2.24 1.78
CA GLN A 95 9.79 2.45 2.01
C GLN A 95 10.56 1.14 2.11
N ASN A 96 9.96 0.08 2.63
CA ASN A 96 10.64 -1.19 2.86
C ASN A 96 10.46 -2.20 1.72
N ALA A 97 9.72 -1.87 0.64
CA ALA A 97 9.45 -2.80 -0.46
C ALA A 97 10.71 -3.34 -1.16
N HIS A 98 11.78 -2.55 -1.24
CA HIS A 98 13.04 -2.94 -1.89
C HIS A 98 14.06 -3.54 -0.91
N ARG A 99 13.71 -3.65 0.38
CA ARG A 99 14.62 -4.02 1.47
C ARG A 99 14.39 -5.44 1.94
N ALA A 100 15.21 -6.37 1.42
CA ALA A 100 15.14 -7.78 1.80
C ALA A 100 15.42 -8.00 3.30
N ASP A 101 16.30 -7.20 3.89
CA ASP A 101 16.63 -7.21 5.33
C ASP A 101 15.45 -6.82 6.22
N ARG A 102 14.45 -6.12 5.65
CA ARG A 102 13.23 -5.68 6.34
C ARG A 102 11.96 -6.28 5.76
N ALA A 103 12.06 -7.44 5.11
CA ALA A 103 10.92 -8.10 4.49
C ALA A 103 9.79 -8.42 5.49
N ALA A 104 10.12 -8.78 6.73
CA ALA A 104 9.11 -9.02 7.77
C ALA A 104 8.33 -7.75 8.12
N LEU A 105 9.03 -6.62 8.32
CA LEU A 105 8.40 -5.31 8.56
C LEU A 105 7.50 -4.92 7.38
N TYR A 106 7.99 -5.09 6.15
CA TYR A 106 7.21 -4.86 4.93
C TYR A 106 5.92 -5.69 4.92
N ASN A 107 6.01 -7.00 5.17
CA ASN A 107 4.87 -7.89 5.10
C ASN A 107 3.77 -7.49 6.11
N HIS A 108 4.13 -7.17 7.35
CA HIS A 108 3.15 -6.76 8.36
C HIS A 108 2.52 -5.40 8.03
N ALA A 109 3.30 -4.46 7.48
CA ALA A 109 2.79 -3.15 7.08
C ALA A 109 1.85 -3.25 5.86
N ALA A 110 2.21 -4.06 4.86
CA ALA A 110 1.38 -4.37 3.71
C ALA A 110 0.04 -4.99 4.14
N MET A 111 0.11 -6.04 4.98
CA MET A 111 -1.10 -6.72 5.47
C MET A 111 -2.03 -5.78 6.23
N ALA A 112 -1.49 -4.87 7.06
CA ALA A 112 -2.31 -3.92 7.80
C ALA A 112 -2.97 -2.88 6.88
N ASP A 113 -2.26 -2.36 5.86
CA ASP A 113 -2.83 -1.46 4.86
C ASP A 113 -3.90 -2.15 4.00
N HIS A 114 -3.64 -3.38 3.53
CA HIS A 114 -4.58 -4.13 2.69
C HIS A 114 -5.84 -4.56 3.46
N THR A 115 -5.69 -4.99 4.72
CA THR A 115 -6.82 -5.36 5.58
C THR A 115 -7.74 -4.16 5.80
N LEU A 116 -7.16 -2.99 6.11
CA LEU A 116 -7.93 -1.75 6.23
C LEU A 116 -8.63 -1.40 4.91
N PHE A 117 -7.90 -1.46 3.79
CA PHE A 117 -8.42 -1.09 2.47
C PHE A 117 -9.64 -1.94 2.07
N PHE A 118 -9.61 -3.25 2.37
CA PHE A 118 -10.72 -4.18 2.18
C PHE A 118 -11.94 -3.80 3.04
N TRP A 119 -11.75 -3.66 4.35
CA TRP A 119 -12.85 -3.43 5.28
C TRP A 119 -13.55 -2.08 5.10
N GLU A 120 -12.81 -1.03 4.75
CA GLU A 120 -13.39 0.29 4.48
C GLU A 120 -14.35 0.29 3.29
N ALA A 121 -14.16 -0.63 2.33
CA ALA A 121 -14.94 -0.74 1.10
C ALA A 121 -16.17 -1.65 1.24
N LEU A 122 -16.55 -2.01 2.47
CA LEU A 122 -17.78 -2.75 2.75
C LEU A 122 -18.88 -1.80 3.23
N THR A 123 -20.11 -2.07 2.80
CA THR A 123 -21.29 -1.30 3.19
C THR A 123 -22.01 -1.96 4.35
N ASP A 124 -22.54 -1.15 5.26
CA ASP A 124 -23.48 -1.57 6.29
C ASP A 124 -24.94 -1.40 5.83
N SER A 125 -25.16 -0.77 4.69
CA SER A 125 -26.49 -0.59 4.10
C SER A 125 -26.97 -1.87 3.43
N GLN A 126 -28.28 -2.13 3.56
CA GLN A 126 -28.96 -3.18 2.81
C GLN A 126 -29.74 -2.63 1.60
N ASP A 127 -29.68 -1.32 1.35
CA ASP A 127 -30.37 -0.71 0.21
C ASP A 127 -29.72 -1.17 -1.12
N PRO A 128 -30.48 -1.83 -2.01
CA PRO A 128 -29.96 -2.24 -3.32
C PRO A 128 -29.47 -1.07 -4.19
N VAL A 129 -29.93 0.16 -3.96
CA VAL A 129 -29.51 1.35 -4.70
C VAL A 129 -28.11 1.78 -4.28
N GLU A 130 -27.83 1.78 -2.97
CA GLU A 130 -26.51 2.14 -2.42
C GLU A 130 -25.45 1.06 -2.70
N ARG A 131 -25.90 -0.16 -3.03
CA ARG A 131 -25.06 -1.29 -3.45
C ARG A 131 -24.76 -1.32 -4.95
N ARG A 132 -25.01 -0.23 -5.68
CA ARG A 132 -24.68 -0.10 -7.10
C ARG A 132 -23.64 0.99 -7.34
N PRO A 133 -22.79 0.83 -8.35
CA PRO A 133 -21.93 1.92 -8.79
C PRO A 133 -22.77 3.09 -9.27
N GLY A 134 -22.38 4.27 -8.83
CA GLY A 134 -22.86 5.55 -9.33
C GLY A 134 -22.51 5.75 -10.80
N VAL A 135 -23.15 6.75 -11.40
CA VAL A 135 -23.25 6.90 -12.85
C VAL A 135 -21.88 6.97 -13.55
N GLN A 136 -20.91 7.67 -12.97
CA GLN A 136 -19.58 7.81 -13.59
C GLN A 136 -18.77 6.51 -13.52
N THR A 137 -18.79 5.85 -12.36
CA THR A 137 -18.11 4.57 -12.17
C THR A 137 -18.71 3.48 -13.05
N ALA A 138 -20.05 3.42 -13.13
CA ALA A 138 -20.74 2.50 -14.02
C ALA A 138 -20.32 2.70 -15.48
N LYS A 139 -20.26 3.94 -15.97
CA LYS A 139 -19.78 4.25 -17.33
C LYS A 139 -18.33 3.83 -17.56
N ASN A 140 -17.45 4.09 -16.60
CA ASN A 140 -16.05 3.67 -16.70
C ASN A 140 -15.96 2.13 -16.78
N ILE A 141 -16.75 1.41 -15.97
CA ILE A 141 -16.80 -0.06 -15.96
C ILE A 141 -17.35 -0.58 -17.29
N GLU A 142 -18.44 -0.01 -17.80
CA GLU A 142 -19.03 -0.38 -19.09
C GLU A 142 -18.06 -0.13 -20.25
N SER A 143 -17.28 0.95 -20.21
CA SER A 143 -16.27 1.24 -21.25
C SER A 143 -15.14 0.19 -21.27
N ASP A 144 -14.72 -0.30 -20.11
CA ASP A 144 -13.53 -1.15 -19.98
C ASP A 144 -13.86 -2.65 -20.01
N PHE A 145 -14.96 -3.06 -19.38
CA PHE A 145 -15.38 -4.47 -19.24
C PHE A 145 -16.66 -4.80 -20.03
N GLY A 146 -17.27 -3.81 -20.70
CA GLY A 146 -18.52 -3.94 -21.43
C GLY A 146 -19.76 -3.89 -20.54
N SER A 147 -19.72 -4.48 -19.34
CA SER A 147 -20.80 -4.40 -18.35
C SER A 147 -20.30 -4.64 -16.93
N LEU A 148 -21.10 -4.23 -15.93
CA LEU A 148 -20.82 -4.53 -14.53
C LEU A 148 -20.81 -6.04 -14.24
N GLU A 149 -21.65 -6.82 -14.94
CA GLU A 149 -21.73 -8.28 -14.72
C GLU A 149 -20.54 -9.03 -15.32
N ASN A 150 -19.98 -8.52 -16.43
CA ASN A 150 -18.72 -9.03 -16.96
C ASN A 150 -17.57 -8.77 -15.97
N LEU A 151 -17.47 -7.55 -15.44
CA LEU A 151 -16.48 -7.23 -14.41
C LEU A 151 -16.65 -8.13 -13.18
N ARG A 152 -17.88 -8.31 -12.71
CA ARG A 152 -18.18 -9.23 -11.59
C ARG A 152 -17.66 -10.63 -11.90
N SER A 153 -18.03 -11.18 -13.05
CA SER A 153 -17.68 -12.54 -13.43
C SER A 153 -16.16 -12.73 -13.50
N GLU A 154 -15.46 -11.86 -14.22
CA GLU A 154 -14.00 -11.91 -14.37
C GLU A 154 -13.29 -11.75 -13.02
N PHE A 155 -13.73 -10.80 -12.19
CA PHE A 155 -13.15 -10.56 -10.87
C PHE A 155 -13.32 -11.77 -9.94
N LEU A 156 -14.53 -12.31 -9.88
CA LEU A 156 -14.83 -13.47 -9.03
C LEU A 156 -14.10 -14.73 -9.51
N GLU A 157 -13.97 -14.93 -10.82
CA GLU A 157 -13.22 -16.05 -11.40
C GLU A 157 -11.72 -15.97 -11.06
N ILE A 158 -11.10 -14.79 -11.19
CA ILE A 158 -9.70 -14.59 -10.81
C ILE A 158 -9.50 -14.84 -9.31
N ALA A 159 -10.40 -14.32 -8.47
CA ALA A 159 -10.32 -14.51 -7.02
C ALA A 159 -10.52 -15.97 -6.61
N ASP A 160 -11.43 -16.70 -7.27
CA ASP A 160 -11.70 -18.11 -7.00
C ASP A 160 -10.54 -19.00 -7.48
N ALA A 161 -10.02 -18.74 -8.68
CA ALA A 161 -8.89 -19.45 -9.27
C ALA A 161 -7.56 -19.26 -8.51
N MET A 162 -7.42 -18.15 -7.77
CA MET A 162 -6.22 -17.91 -6.95
C MET A 162 -6.10 -18.96 -5.85
N PHE A 163 -5.20 -19.92 -6.07
CA PHE A 163 -4.94 -21.00 -5.11
C PHE A 163 -3.96 -20.51 -4.04
N GLY A 164 -4.49 -20.11 -2.90
CA GLY A 164 -3.71 -19.61 -1.77
C GLY A 164 -4.30 -18.36 -1.15
N ASN A 165 -3.48 -17.69 -0.37
CA ASN A 165 -3.78 -16.44 0.31
C ASN A 165 -3.27 -15.25 -0.49
N GLY A 166 -4.04 -14.17 -0.49
CA GLY A 166 -3.72 -12.99 -1.27
C GLY A 166 -4.88 -12.02 -1.35
N PHE A 167 -4.75 -11.08 -2.27
CA PHE A 167 -5.72 -10.02 -2.52
C PHE A 167 -5.96 -9.88 -4.02
N VAL A 168 -7.20 -9.59 -4.40
CA VAL A 168 -7.55 -9.24 -5.78
C VAL A 168 -7.99 -7.78 -5.81
N TRP A 169 -7.49 -7.03 -6.78
CA TRP A 169 -7.60 -5.59 -6.82
C TRP A 169 -8.22 -5.15 -8.15
N LEU A 170 -9.11 -4.17 -8.10
CA LEU A 170 -9.48 -3.39 -9.27
C LEU A 170 -8.57 -2.17 -9.31
N MET A 171 -7.85 -2.01 -10.42
CA MET A 171 -6.83 -0.99 -10.59
C MET A 171 -7.29 0.02 -11.63
N LYS A 172 -7.15 1.31 -11.32
CA LYS A 172 -7.33 2.40 -12.29
C LYS A 172 -5.97 2.89 -12.77
N PRO A 173 -5.63 2.78 -14.07
CA PRO A 173 -4.40 3.36 -14.59
C PRO A 173 -4.29 4.86 -14.35
N THR A 174 -3.08 5.30 -14.01
CA THR A 174 -2.68 6.71 -13.85
C THR A 174 -2.58 7.42 -15.21
N SER A 175 -2.27 6.65 -16.26
CA SER A 175 -2.12 7.10 -17.64
C SER A 175 -3.26 6.57 -18.52
N PHE A 176 -3.19 6.80 -19.83
CA PHE A 176 -4.12 6.20 -20.80
C PHE A 176 -4.23 4.68 -20.60
N GLY A 177 -5.45 4.18 -20.52
CA GLY A 177 -5.76 2.76 -20.34
C GLY A 177 -7.08 2.53 -19.61
N GLY A 178 -7.67 1.37 -19.86
CA GLY A 178 -8.84 0.88 -19.14
C GLY A 178 -8.45 0.30 -17.77
N MET A 179 -9.43 0.21 -16.87
CA MET A 179 -9.29 -0.48 -15.59
C MET A 179 -8.85 -1.92 -15.78
N THR A 180 -8.09 -2.43 -14.82
CA THR A 180 -7.50 -3.78 -14.89
C THR A 180 -7.70 -4.51 -13.57
N ILE A 181 -7.84 -5.83 -13.62
CA ILE A 181 -7.85 -6.66 -12.41
C ILE A 181 -6.42 -7.14 -12.14
N LEU A 182 -5.99 -7.05 -10.88
CA LEU A 182 -4.66 -7.49 -10.44
C LEU A 182 -4.82 -8.44 -9.26
N ALA A 183 -4.23 -9.63 -9.33
CA ALA A 183 -4.10 -10.53 -8.19
C ALA A 183 -2.69 -10.39 -7.58
N THR A 184 -2.61 -10.32 -6.25
CA THR A 184 -1.35 -10.34 -5.51
C THR A 184 -1.37 -11.43 -4.44
N TYR A 185 -0.32 -12.24 -4.38
CA TYR A 185 -0.18 -13.34 -3.44
C TYR A 185 0.41 -12.85 -2.11
N ASN A 186 0.03 -13.51 -1.01
CA ASN A 186 0.51 -13.21 0.34
C ASN A 186 0.34 -11.73 0.71
N ALA A 187 1.46 -11.04 0.94
CA ALA A 187 1.56 -9.62 1.28
C ALA A 187 1.97 -8.76 0.07
N GLY A 188 1.82 -9.28 -1.15
CA GLY A 188 2.11 -8.59 -2.38
C GLY A 188 1.24 -7.34 -2.55
N SER A 189 1.84 -6.27 -3.06
CA SER A 189 1.25 -4.93 -3.07
C SER A 189 0.78 -4.48 -4.45
N PRO A 190 -0.42 -3.89 -4.56
CA PRO A 190 -0.90 -3.30 -5.81
C PRO A 190 -0.22 -1.94 -6.09
N TRP A 191 0.43 -1.34 -5.09
CA TRP A 191 0.92 0.03 -5.18
C TRP A 191 2.16 0.14 -6.09
N PRO A 192 2.22 1.15 -6.99
CA PRO A 192 3.40 1.38 -7.84
C PRO A 192 4.69 1.58 -7.03
N GLN A 193 4.58 2.20 -5.85
CA GLN A 193 5.70 2.49 -4.94
C GLN A 193 6.27 1.23 -4.28
N ALA A 194 5.54 0.12 -4.32
CA ALA A 194 5.98 -1.18 -3.81
C ALA A 194 6.11 -2.23 -4.92
N ALA A 195 6.30 -1.79 -6.17
CA ALA A 195 6.41 -2.65 -7.34
C ALA A 195 7.36 -3.85 -7.23
N PRO A 196 8.52 -3.80 -6.53
CA PRO A 196 9.39 -4.96 -6.34
C PRO A 196 8.74 -6.13 -5.59
N ARG A 197 7.62 -5.88 -4.93
CA ARG A 197 6.88 -6.81 -4.08
C ARG A 197 5.42 -6.90 -4.53
N ARG A 198 5.18 -6.89 -5.84
CA ARG A 198 3.81 -7.03 -6.38
C ARG A 198 3.30 -8.47 -6.23
N ASP A 199 4.21 -9.45 -6.30
CA ASP A 199 3.96 -10.88 -6.12
C ASP A 199 2.70 -11.35 -6.86
N THR A 200 2.63 -11.13 -8.18
CA THR A 200 1.45 -11.40 -9.02
C THR A 200 1.33 -12.85 -9.49
N GLN A 201 2.36 -13.65 -9.27
CA GLN A 201 2.43 -15.02 -9.75
C GLN A 201 2.79 -15.93 -8.60
N ASP A 202 2.15 -17.09 -8.58
CA ASP A 202 2.51 -18.16 -7.66
C ASP A 202 3.89 -18.71 -8.03
N MET A 203 4.83 -18.61 -7.09
CA MET A 203 6.20 -19.07 -7.26
C MET A 203 6.31 -20.60 -7.39
N ALA A 204 5.34 -21.37 -6.88
CA ALA A 204 5.32 -22.81 -7.04
C ALA A 204 5.01 -23.25 -8.48
N ASN A 205 4.22 -22.45 -9.20
CA ASN A 205 3.82 -22.68 -10.59
C ASN A 205 4.61 -21.83 -11.59
N PHE A 206 5.68 -21.17 -11.13
CA PHE A 206 6.45 -20.23 -11.91
C PHE A 206 7.44 -20.92 -12.85
N ASN A 207 7.25 -20.75 -14.17
CA ASN A 207 8.21 -21.18 -15.18
C ASN A 207 9.23 -20.07 -15.46
N GLY A 208 10.41 -20.12 -14.84
CA GLY A 208 11.43 -19.07 -14.97
C GLY A 208 11.94 -18.79 -16.39
N ARG A 209 11.68 -19.68 -17.36
CA ARG A 209 12.03 -19.46 -18.78
C ARG A 209 11.09 -18.45 -19.46
N GLU A 210 9.81 -18.44 -19.13
CA GLU A 210 8.82 -17.52 -19.71
C GLU A 210 9.08 -16.07 -19.28
N VAL A 211 9.46 -15.86 -18.01
CA VAL A 211 9.76 -14.51 -17.50
C VAL A 211 11.04 -13.94 -18.04
N ALA A 212 12.06 -14.76 -18.35
CA ALA A 212 13.25 -14.28 -19.03
C ALA A 212 12.91 -13.68 -20.41
N ASP A 213 11.95 -14.27 -21.12
CA ASP A 213 11.51 -13.76 -22.42
C ASP A 213 10.56 -12.56 -22.29
N GLN A 214 9.69 -12.54 -21.28
CA GLN A 214 8.89 -11.34 -20.96
C GLN A 214 9.74 -10.15 -20.51
N LEU A 215 10.78 -10.37 -19.69
CA LEU A 215 11.73 -9.34 -19.26
C LEU A 215 12.57 -8.81 -20.42
N LYS A 216 13.01 -9.66 -21.35
CA LYS A 216 13.70 -9.22 -22.58
C LYS A 216 12.78 -8.34 -23.44
N ASN A 217 11.49 -8.68 -23.51
CA ASN A 217 10.50 -7.91 -24.26
C ASN A 217 10.15 -6.59 -23.54
N ALA A 218 10.02 -6.59 -22.22
CA ALA A 218 9.79 -5.39 -21.42
C ALA A 218 11.01 -4.44 -21.40
N ALA A 219 12.24 -4.99 -21.40
CA ALA A 219 13.47 -4.21 -21.47
C ALA A 219 13.61 -3.45 -22.81
N ARG A 220 12.99 -3.94 -23.89
CA ARG A 220 12.93 -3.22 -25.18
C ARG A 220 11.99 -2.02 -25.17
N VAL A 221 11.05 -1.93 -24.22
CA VAL A 221 10.07 -0.84 -24.09
C VAL A 221 10.60 0.30 -23.20
N VAL A 222 11.68 0.08 -22.46
CA VAL A 222 12.24 1.05 -21.50
C VAL A 222 13.63 1.51 -21.95
N ASP A 223 13.70 2.14 -23.12
CA ASP A 223 14.81 3.04 -23.46
C ASP A 223 14.47 4.46 -22.99
N GLY A 224 14.52 4.65 -21.67
CA GLY A 224 14.33 5.93 -21.01
C GLY A 224 15.59 6.30 -20.25
N SER A 225 16.39 7.19 -20.85
CA SER A 225 17.64 7.76 -20.35
C SER A 225 17.78 7.81 -18.82
N ARG A 226 18.78 7.08 -18.30
CA ARG A 226 19.19 7.08 -16.88
C ARG A 226 20.12 8.27 -16.57
N THR A 227 19.63 9.49 -16.71
CA THR A 227 20.37 10.70 -16.30
C THR A 227 20.31 10.92 -14.78
N ALA A 228 21.36 11.52 -14.20
CA ALA A 228 21.43 11.82 -12.77
C ALA A 228 20.28 12.73 -12.33
N GLY A 229 19.61 12.40 -11.21
CA GLY A 229 18.46 13.16 -10.67
C GLY A 229 17.08 12.59 -10.99
N HIS A 230 16.99 11.57 -11.86
CA HIS A 230 15.72 10.94 -12.28
C HIS A 230 14.93 10.30 -11.12
N SER A 231 15.60 9.93 -10.02
CA SER A 231 15.01 9.34 -8.80
C SER A 231 14.86 10.32 -7.63
N GLY A 232 15.14 11.61 -7.83
CA GLY A 232 15.01 12.64 -6.81
C GLY A 232 13.56 12.91 -6.40
N ARG A 233 13.36 13.42 -5.19
CA ARG A 233 12.03 13.75 -4.62
C ARG A 233 11.22 14.75 -5.45
N PHE A 234 11.86 15.49 -6.36
CA PHE A 234 11.26 16.49 -7.26
C PHE A 234 11.35 16.12 -8.76
N SER A 235 11.69 14.87 -9.11
CA SER A 235 11.84 14.42 -10.50
C SER A 235 10.51 14.37 -11.26
N MET A 236 10.52 14.77 -12.55
CA MET A 236 9.39 14.65 -13.49
C MET A 236 8.91 13.19 -13.65
N TYR A 237 9.83 12.25 -13.50
CA TYR A 237 9.67 10.83 -13.84
C TYR A 237 9.45 9.96 -12.60
N GLN A 238 9.04 10.58 -11.49
CA GLN A 238 8.80 9.90 -10.22
C GLN A 238 7.74 8.78 -10.31
N SER A 239 6.91 8.77 -11.36
CA SER A 239 5.91 7.73 -11.61
C SER A 239 6.53 6.34 -11.78
N ASN A 240 7.76 6.22 -12.31
CA ASN A 240 8.47 4.95 -12.39
C ASN A 240 9.62 4.89 -11.38
N LYS A 241 9.30 4.73 -10.09
CA LYS A 241 10.34 4.36 -9.10
C LYS A 241 11.01 3.02 -9.42
N PHE A 242 10.32 2.15 -10.17
CA PHE A 242 10.81 0.83 -10.56
C PHE A 242 10.47 0.53 -12.02
N VAL A 243 11.40 -0.13 -12.72
CA VAL A 243 11.16 -0.65 -14.09
C VAL A 243 10.08 -1.72 -14.02
N GLY A 244 9.03 -1.61 -14.85
CA GLY A 244 7.87 -2.52 -14.80
C GLY A 244 6.84 -2.20 -13.69
N ALA A 245 6.93 -1.02 -13.06
CA ALA A 245 5.87 -0.52 -12.20
C ALA A 245 4.56 -0.35 -13.00
N LEU A 246 3.48 -0.98 -12.53
CA LEU A 246 2.14 -0.70 -13.05
C LEU A 246 1.77 0.70 -12.53
N ASN A 247 1.66 1.68 -13.43
CA ASN A 247 1.20 3.03 -13.10
C ASN A 247 -0.32 2.99 -12.95
N ALA A 248 -0.80 2.40 -11.87
CA ALA A 248 -2.22 2.30 -11.55
C ALA A 248 -2.45 2.41 -10.04
N THR A 249 -3.61 2.91 -9.67
CA THR A 249 -4.05 3.09 -8.29
C THR A 249 -5.15 2.07 -7.98
N PRO A 250 -5.07 1.32 -6.86
CA PRO A 250 -6.15 0.42 -6.46
C PRO A 250 -7.39 1.20 -6.04
N ILE A 251 -8.56 0.77 -6.50
CA ILE A 251 -9.87 1.37 -6.15
C ILE A 251 -10.76 0.40 -5.35
N LEU A 252 -10.66 -0.91 -5.61
CA LEU A 252 -11.40 -1.96 -4.91
C LEU A 252 -10.46 -3.13 -4.59
N CYS A 253 -10.73 -3.84 -3.50
CA CYS A 253 -9.95 -5.00 -3.04
C CYS A 253 -10.87 -6.09 -2.48
N ALA A 254 -10.60 -7.34 -2.85
CA ALA A 254 -11.10 -8.53 -2.17
C ALA A 254 -9.98 -9.19 -1.38
N ASN A 255 -10.24 -9.51 -0.12
CA ASN A 255 -9.35 -10.31 0.71
C ASN A 255 -9.68 -11.80 0.55
N VAL A 256 -8.71 -12.61 0.11
CA VAL A 256 -8.88 -14.04 -0.17
C VAL A 256 -8.19 -14.91 0.90
N TRP A 257 -7.61 -14.30 1.94
CA TRP A 257 -7.01 -15.02 3.05
C TRP A 257 -8.03 -15.87 3.79
N GLN A 258 -7.66 -17.12 4.11
CA GLN A 258 -8.59 -18.10 4.68
C GLN A 258 -9.17 -17.68 6.03
N HIS A 259 -8.38 -16.98 6.87
CA HIS A 259 -8.86 -16.46 8.15
C HIS A 259 -10.02 -15.47 8.00
N GLN A 260 -10.18 -14.84 6.82
CA GLN A 260 -11.23 -13.87 6.57
C GLN A 260 -12.62 -14.50 6.40
N TRP A 261 -12.69 -15.73 5.87
CA TRP A 261 -13.96 -16.34 5.45
C TRP A 261 -14.23 -17.71 6.05
N ILE A 262 -13.22 -18.46 6.48
CA ILE A 262 -13.42 -19.77 7.13
C ILE A 262 -14.39 -19.71 8.32
N PRO A 263 -14.34 -18.70 9.22
CA PRO A 263 -15.21 -18.69 10.39
C PRO A 263 -16.71 -18.73 10.06
N ASP A 264 -17.13 -18.07 8.97
CA ASP A 264 -18.54 -17.99 8.57
C ASP A 264 -18.91 -18.95 7.43
N TYR A 265 -17.99 -19.22 6.50
CA TYR A 265 -18.24 -19.97 5.26
C TYR A 265 -17.64 -21.39 5.26
N GLY A 266 -16.94 -21.77 6.33
CA GLY A 266 -16.26 -23.07 6.43
C GLY A 266 -15.10 -23.22 5.43
N MET A 267 -14.59 -24.44 5.24
CA MET A 267 -13.40 -24.69 4.41
C MET A 267 -13.68 -24.67 2.90
N LEU A 268 -14.92 -24.90 2.47
CA LEU A 268 -15.29 -25.06 1.05
C LEU A 268 -16.09 -23.86 0.52
N GLY A 269 -16.43 -22.89 1.37
CA GLY A 269 -17.34 -21.79 1.03
C GLY A 269 -16.69 -20.59 0.35
N LYS A 270 -15.47 -20.69 -0.19
CA LYS A 270 -14.75 -19.58 -0.83
C LYS A 270 -15.59 -18.87 -1.90
N ARG A 271 -16.21 -19.63 -2.81
CA ARG A 271 -17.06 -19.07 -3.88
C ARG A 271 -18.27 -18.32 -3.34
N ALA A 272 -18.92 -18.85 -2.30
CA ALA A 272 -20.07 -18.23 -1.65
C ALA A 272 -19.68 -16.92 -0.94
N TYR A 273 -18.55 -16.92 -0.23
CA TYR A 273 -17.94 -15.74 0.35
C TYR A 273 -17.68 -14.65 -0.69
N LEU A 274 -17.07 -15.02 -1.83
CA LEU A 274 -16.76 -14.08 -2.91
C LEU A 274 -18.02 -13.46 -3.55
N THR A 275 -19.09 -14.23 -3.71
CA THR A 275 -20.37 -13.71 -4.20
C THR A 275 -21.00 -12.75 -3.19
N ALA A 276 -21.05 -13.13 -1.90
CA ALA A 276 -21.61 -12.28 -0.85
C ALA A 276 -20.77 -10.99 -0.63
N TRP A 277 -19.45 -11.09 -0.80
CA TRP A 277 -18.54 -9.94 -0.80
C TRP A 277 -18.92 -8.93 -1.88
N TRP A 278 -19.13 -9.40 -3.12
CA TRP A 278 -19.52 -8.53 -4.23
C TRP A 278 -20.81 -7.76 -3.94
N ASP A 279 -21.79 -8.45 -3.35
CA ASP A 279 -23.10 -7.88 -3.04
C ASP A 279 -23.07 -6.93 -1.82
N SER A 280 -21.90 -6.80 -1.16
CA SER A 280 -21.67 -5.99 0.05
C SER A 280 -20.62 -4.90 -0.16
N ILE A 281 -20.27 -4.59 -1.42
CA ILE A 281 -19.36 -3.51 -1.77
C ILE A 281 -20.02 -2.14 -1.50
N ASP A 282 -19.27 -1.27 -0.83
CA ASP A 282 -19.55 0.16 -0.71
C ASP A 282 -19.05 0.89 -1.97
N TRP A 283 -19.93 1.02 -2.97
CA TRP A 283 -19.57 1.65 -4.24
C TRP A 283 -19.33 3.15 -4.11
N GLN A 284 -19.93 3.82 -3.13
CA GLN A 284 -19.62 5.21 -2.82
C GLN A 284 -18.15 5.34 -2.41
N LYS A 285 -17.65 4.42 -1.59
CA LYS A 285 -16.23 4.41 -1.23
C LYS A 285 -15.31 4.12 -2.42
N VAL A 286 -15.73 3.23 -3.32
CA VAL A 286 -15.00 2.96 -4.57
C VAL A 286 -14.95 4.20 -5.46
N GLU A 287 -16.05 4.95 -5.57
CA GLU A 287 -16.14 6.21 -6.29
C GLU A 287 -15.21 7.28 -5.70
N GLU A 288 -15.21 7.45 -4.38
CA GLU A 288 -14.28 8.37 -3.71
C GLU A 288 -12.81 8.05 -4.08
N ARG A 289 -12.45 6.76 -4.08
CA ARG A 289 -11.11 6.30 -4.46
C ARG A 289 -10.81 6.52 -5.94
N LEU A 290 -11.80 6.32 -6.81
CA LEU A 290 -11.68 6.56 -8.24
C LEU A 290 -11.44 8.06 -8.52
N VAL A 291 -12.23 8.95 -7.93
CA VAL A 291 -12.06 10.40 -8.06
C VAL A 291 -10.70 10.84 -7.49
N HIS A 292 -10.28 10.28 -6.36
CA HIS A 292 -8.95 10.54 -5.82
C HIS A 292 -7.84 10.11 -6.80
N ALA A 293 -7.95 8.92 -7.40
CA ALA A 293 -7.00 8.47 -8.41
C ALA A 293 -6.97 9.40 -9.63
N GLU A 294 -8.13 9.82 -10.15
CA GLU A 294 -8.21 10.73 -11.29
C GLU A 294 -7.64 12.13 -10.99
N THR A 295 -7.88 12.66 -9.79
CA THR A 295 -7.34 13.95 -9.36
C THR A 295 -5.83 13.91 -9.14
N GLU A 296 -5.29 12.87 -8.51
CA GLU A 296 -3.84 12.66 -8.40
C GLU A 296 -3.18 12.63 -9.80
N ASN A 297 -3.81 11.95 -10.76
CA ASN A 297 -3.35 11.92 -12.15
C ASN A 297 -3.35 13.31 -12.79
N TYR A 298 -4.42 14.09 -12.57
CA TYR A 298 -4.57 15.44 -13.14
C TYR A 298 -3.50 16.42 -12.64
N TYR A 299 -3.28 16.46 -11.31
CA TYR A 299 -2.27 17.34 -10.72
C TYR A 299 -0.84 16.86 -10.99
N GLY A 300 -0.61 15.54 -11.03
CA GLY A 300 0.65 14.97 -11.49
C GLY A 300 0.98 15.37 -12.93
N GLY A 301 -0.02 15.31 -13.82
CA GLY A 301 0.10 15.66 -15.24
C GLY A 301 0.28 17.16 -15.53
N ARG A 302 -0.32 18.07 -14.73
CA ARG A 302 -0.07 19.52 -14.85
C ARG A 302 1.32 19.92 -14.36
N ARG A 303 1.82 19.26 -13.31
CA ARG A 303 3.15 19.53 -12.77
C ARG A 303 4.26 19.12 -13.76
N THR A 304 4.07 18.03 -14.49
CA THR A 304 5.00 17.61 -15.57
C THR A 304 4.88 18.49 -16.81
N LYS A 305 3.67 18.89 -17.22
CA LYS A 305 3.47 19.82 -18.35
C LYS A 305 4.08 21.20 -18.11
N ASN A 306 3.91 21.78 -16.93
CA ASN A 306 4.46 23.11 -16.61
C ASN A 306 5.99 23.12 -16.58
N ILE A 307 6.63 22.00 -16.24
CA ILE A 307 8.09 21.95 -16.20
C ILE A 307 8.65 21.62 -17.59
N ALA A 308 7.96 20.79 -18.38
CA ALA A 308 8.30 20.60 -19.80
C ALA A 308 8.18 21.89 -20.63
N SER A 309 7.21 22.77 -20.34
CA SER A 309 7.11 24.08 -21.00
C SER A 309 8.16 25.09 -20.50
N ILE A 310 8.58 25.03 -19.24
CA ILE A 310 9.71 25.84 -18.74
C ILE A 310 11.04 25.36 -19.37
N GLU A 311 11.25 24.06 -19.52
CA GLU A 311 12.45 23.50 -20.17
C GLU A 311 12.47 23.75 -21.69
N ALA A 312 11.31 23.76 -22.35
CA ALA A 312 11.21 24.11 -23.78
C ALA A 312 11.50 25.60 -24.04
N VAL A 313 11.08 26.49 -23.14
CA VAL A 313 11.44 27.93 -23.21
C VAL A 313 12.93 28.14 -22.92
N GLY A 314 13.52 27.36 -22.01
CA GLY A 314 14.95 27.42 -21.69
C GLY A 314 15.88 26.91 -22.80
N ARG A 315 15.40 26.07 -23.73
CA ARG A 315 16.17 25.61 -24.90
C ARG A 315 15.98 26.49 -26.15
N GLY A 316 15.07 27.46 -26.13
CA GLY A 316 14.79 28.38 -27.23
C GLY A 316 15.50 29.74 -27.15
N MET A 317 16.27 30.01 -26.10
CA MET A 317 17.04 31.26 -25.91
C MET A 317 18.56 31.02 -25.92
N GLY A 318 19.01 30.06 -26.72
CA GLY A 318 20.42 29.66 -26.82
C GLY A 318 21.02 29.66 -28.23
N ASP A 319 20.25 30.00 -29.27
CA ASP A 319 20.74 30.17 -30.64
C ASP A 319 19.90 31.26 -31.35
N ILE A 320 20.42 32.50 -31.26
CA ILE A 320 20.42 33.65 -32.19
C ILE A 320 20.73 34.91 -31.37
#